data_AF-A0A7W6ENP9-F1
#
_entry.id   AF-A0A7W6ENP9-F1
#
_cell.length_a   1.000
_cell.length_b   1.000
_cell.length_c   1.000
_cell.angle_alpha   90.00
_cell.angle_beta   90.00
_cell.angle_gamma   90.00
#
_symmetry.space_group_name_H-M   'P 1'
#
loop_
_entity.id
_entity.type
_entity.pdbx_description
1 polymer ?
#
loop_
_entity_poly.entity_id
_entity_poly.type
_entity_poly.pdbx_seq_one_letter_code
_entity_poly.pdbx_strand_id
1 'polypeptide(L)'
;MARTSNYFQFSIINITQFDYLRFLNSTNPEEIILAVLSDFGKEKPENALNQIIQKLAETKTDQTSFQKYLRQLRVLSKLRKLDGSGQPFKI
;
A
#
# COMPACT_ATOMS: atom_id res chain seq x y z
N MET A 1 22.09 -33.70 -26.60
CA MET A 1 21.03 -33.52 -25.60
C MET A 1 21.16 -32.11 -25.03
N ALA A 2 20.26 -31.19 -25.38
CA ALA A 2 20.30 -29.81 -24.87
C ALA A 2 19.54 -29.73 -23.54
N ARG A 3 20.21 -29.26 -22.49
CA ARG A 3 19.57 -28.93 -21.21
C ARG A 3 18.91 -27.55 -21.35
N THR A 4 17.59 -27.50 -21.47
CA THR A 4 16.86 -26.23 -21.51
C THR A 4 16.76 -25.68 -20.09
N SER A 5 17.54 -24.66 -19.77
CA SER A 5 17.42 -23.91 -18.52
C SER A 5 16.32 -22.85 -18.67
N ASN A 6 15.24 -23.01 -17.88
CA ASN A 6 14.17 -22.03 -17.79
C ASN A 6 14.64 -20.86 -16.90
N TYR A 7 15.19 -19.82 -17.50
CA TYR A 7 15.51 -18.59 -16.78
C TYR A 7 14.29 -17.66 -16.78
N PHE A 8 13.86 -17.26 -15.59
CA PHE A 8 12.84 -16.23 -15.40
C PHE A 8 13.52 -14.89 -15.14
N GLN A 9 13.07 -13.86 -15.86
CA GLN A 9 13.48 -12.48 -15.64
C GLN A 9 12.28 -11.67 -15.17
N PHE A 10 12.48 -10.84 -14.16
CA PHE A 10 11.48 -9.92 -13.64
C PHE A 10 12.00 -8.49 -13.72
N SER A 11 11.14 -7.56 -14.09
CA SER A 11 11.44 -6.14 -14.05
C SER A 11 11.20 -5.63 -12.63
N ILE A 12 12.24 -5.05 -12.04
CA ILE A 12 12.12 -4.35 -10.75
C ILE A 12 11.54 -2.97 -11.01
N ILE A 13 10.49 -2.63 -10.28
CA ILE A 13 9.86 -1.30 -10.33
C ILE A 13 10.02 -0.60 -8.98
N ASN A 14 10.27 0.71 -9.02
CA ASN A 14 10.30 1.51 -7.80
C ASN A 14 8.89 2.04 -7.51
N ILE A 15 8.27 1.51 -6.46
CA ILE A 15 6.91 1.87 -6.06
C ILE A 15 6.73 3.36 -5.73
N THR A 16 7.79 4.04 -5.28
CA THR A 16 7.73 5.45 -4.88
C THR A 16 7.58 6.40 -6.06
N GLN A 17 7.70 5.92 -7.30
CA GLN A 17 7.59 6.73 -8.52
C GLN A 17 6.16 6.77 -9.09
N PHE A 18 5.25 5.98 -8.52
CA PHE A 18 3.87 5.92 -8.99
C PHE A 18 2.98 6.81 -8.14
N ASP A 19 1.97 7.42 -8.77
CA ASP A 19 0.89 8.10 -8.06
C ASP A 19 0.09 7.09 -7.22
N TYR A 20 -0.11 7.39 -5.94
CA TYR A 20 -0.89 6.53 -5.03
C TYR A 20 -2.31 6.27 -5.49
N LEU A 21 -2.91 7.18 -6.27
CA LEU A 21 -4.24 7.00 -6.85
C LEU A 21 -4.30 5.78 -7.77
N ARG A 22 -3.18 5.38 -8.38
CA ARG A 22 -3.09 4.16 -9.21
C ARG A 22 -3.43 2.91 -8.40
N PHE A 23 -2.93 2.82 -7.17
CA PHE A 23 -3.13 1.69 -6.27
C PHE A 23 -4.45 1.82 -5.50
N LEU A 24 -4.80 3.05 -5.08
CA LEU A 24 -6.06 3.35 -4.40
C LEU A 24 -7.29 2.96 -5.23
N ASN A 25 -7.23 3.11 -6.55
CA ASN A 25 -8.35 2.79 -7.44
C ASN A 25 -8.49 1.29 -7.75
N SER A 26 -7.63 0.43 -7.19
CA SER A 26 -7.73 -1.02 -7.38
C SER A 26 -8.97 -1.61 -6.69
N THR A 27 -9.42 -2.75 -7.18
CA THR A 27 -10.41 -3.61 -6.52
C THR A 27 -9.75 -4.69 -5.66
N ASN A 28 -8.42 -4.80 -5.74
CA ASN A 28 -7.63 -5.73 -4.96
C ASN A 28 -7.10 -5.03 -3.68
N PRO A 29 -7.49 -5.47 -2.48
CA PRO A 29 -7.07 -4.82 -1.23
C PRO A 29 -5.57 -4.91 -0.97
N GLU A 30 -4.90 -5.96 -1.45
CA GLU A 30 -3.44 -6.06 -1.42
C GLU A 30 -2.78 -4.95 -2.24
N GLU A 31 -3.37 -4.56 -3.37
CA GLU A 31 -2.88 -3.43 -4.17
C GLU A 31 -3.24 -2.09 -3.52
N ILE A 32 -4.44 -1.95 -2.95
CA ILE A 32 -4.85 -0.70 -2.26
C ILE A 32 -3.88 -0.36 -1.13
N ILE A 33 -3.41 -1.35 -0.37
CA ILE A 33 -2.42 -1.13 0.70
C ILE A 33 -1.11 -0.56 0.17
N LEU A 34 -0.68 -0.99 -1.01
CA LEU A 34 0.57 -0.53 -1.62
C LEU A 34 0.55 0.98 -1.91
N ALA A 35 -0.63 1.60 -2.01
CA ALA A 35 -0.79 3.05 -2.12
C ALA A 35 -0.07 3.82 -0.99
N VAL A 36 0.10 3.21 0.19
CA VAL A 36 0.81 3.85 1.31
C VAL A 36 2.30 4.01 1.06
N LEU A 37 2.89 3.27 0.12
CA LEU A 37 4.33 3.31 -0.21
C LEU A 37 4.64 4.17 -1.44
N SER A 38 3.62 4.60 -2.18
CA SER A 38 3.75 5.34 -3.44
C SER A 38 3.71 6.86 -3.25
N ASP A 39 3.93 7.63 -4.32
CA ASP A 39 3.95 9.08 -4.27
C ASP A 39 2.56 9.67 -3.97
N PHE A 40 2.47 10.54 -2.96
CA PHE A 40 1.24 11.28 -2.63
C PHE A 40 1.11 12.59 -3.41
N GLY A 41 2.15 12.98 -4.15
CA GLY A 41 2.19 14.22 -4.90
C GLY A 41 1.96 15.42 -3.98
N LYS A 42 0.83 16.11 -4.18
CA LYS A 42 0.45 17.29 -3.39
C LYS A 42 -0.53 16.97 -2.25
N GLU A 43 -0.99 15.72 -2.15
CA GLU A 43 -1.94 15.32 -1.10
C GLU A 43 -1.25 15.27 0.26
N LYS A 44 -1.98 15.69 1.30
CA LYS A 44 -1.47 15.58 2.67
C LYS A 44 -1.41 14.10 3.06
N PRO A 45 -0.34 13.62 3.71
CA PRO A 45 -0.23 12.23 4.12
C PRO A 45 -1.43 11.70 4.93
N GLU A 46 -1.99 12.52 5.82
CA GLU A 46 -3.18 12.19 6.61
C GLU A 46 -4.41 11.95 5.72
N ASN A 47 -4.63 12.80 4.72
CA ASN A 47 -5.74 12.67 3.78
C ASN A 47 -5.57 11.42 2.91
N ALA A 48 -4.37 11.19 2.38
CA ALA A 48 -4.08 10.00 1.57
C ALA A 48 -4.29 8.72 2.39
N LEU A 49 -3.85 8.71 3.66
CA LEU A 49 -4.05 7.58 4.56
C LEU A 49 -5.54 7.33 4.85
N ASN A 50 -6.33 8.38 5.08
CA ASN A 50 -7.77 8.26 5.28
C ASN A 50 -8.47 7.71 4.04
N GLN A 51 -8.08 8.14 2.84
CA GLN A 51 -8.61 7.60 1.57
C GLN A 51 -8.30 6.10 1.44
N ILE A 52 -7.08 5.67 1.77
CA ILE A 52 -6.68 4.26 1.74
C ILE A 52 -7.51 3.43 2.72
N ILE A 53 -7.70 3.91 3.96
CA ILE A 53 -8.51 3.24 4.98
C ILE A 53 -9.96 3.09 4.52
N GLN A 54 -10.55 4.16 3.98
CA GLN A 54 -11.92 4.14 3.47
C GLN A 54 -12.06 3.13 2.33
N LYS A 55 -11.13 3.14 1.37
CA LYS A 55 -11.16 2.22 0.23
C LYS A 55 -11.05 0.75 0.66
N LEU A 56 -10.22 0.46 1.67
CA LEU A 56 -10.11 -0.89 2.24
C LEU A 56 -11.41 -1.33 2.91
N ALA A 57 -12.11 -0.41 3.59
CA ALA A 57 -13.40 -0.70 4.20
C ALA A 57 -14.48 -0.98 3.14
N GLU A 58 -14.45 -0.28 2.01
CA GLU A 58 -15.37 -0.50 0.88
C GLU A 58 -15.09 -1.83 0.15
N THR A 59 -13.83 -2.25 0.08
CA THR A 59 -13.41 -3.44 -0.69
C THR A 59 -13.59 -4.74 0.10
N LYS A 60 -13.72 -4.68 1.43
CA LYS A 60 -13.84 -5.85 2.31
C LYS A 60 -15.10 -5.81 3.15
N THR A 61 -15.88 -6.88 3.07
CA THR A 61 -17.13 -7.04 3.81
C THR A 61 -16.93 -7.65 5.19
N ASP A 62 -15.80 -8.34 5.44
CA ASP A 62 -15.53 -8.98 6.72
C ASP A 62 -14.59 -8.15 7.62
N GLN A 63 -15.02 -7.97 8.87
CA GLN A 63 -14.32 -7.12 9.85
C GLN A 63 -12.93 -7.66 10.20
N THR A 64 -12.73 -8.99 10.21
CA THR A 64 -11.45 -9.62 10.55
C THR A 64 -10.37 -9.29 9.52
N SER A 65 -10.68 -9.41 8.23
CA SER A 65 -9.74 -9.08 7.15
C SER A 65 -9.47 -7.59 7.10
N PHE A 66 -10.48 -6.74 7.33
CA PHE A 66 -10.26 -5.30 7.41
C PHE A 66 -9.26 -4.93 8.52
N GLN A 67 -9.43 -5.50 9.72
CA GLN A 67 -8.49 -5.29 10.84
C GLN A 67 -7.07 -5.78 10.53
N LYS A 68 -6.93 -6.88 9.78
CA LYS A 68 -5.62 -7.36 9.29
C LYS A 68 -4.96 -6.30 8.41
N TYR A 69 -5.69 -5.69 7.48
CA TYR A 69 -5.14 -4.67 6.60
C TYR A 69 -4.81 -3.37 7.32
N LEU A 70 -5.60 -2.94 8.31
CA LEU A 70 -5.24 -1.80 9.17
C LEU A 70 -3.92 -2.03 9.90
N ARG A 71 -3.68 -3.26 10.39
CA ARG A 71 -2.41 -3.62 11.02
C ARG A 71 -1.24 -3.55 10.03
N GLN A 72 -1.41 -4.06 8.81
CA GLN A 72 -0.39 -3.97 7.76
C GLN A 72 -0.10 -2.52 7.38
N LEU A 73 -1.15 -1.72 7.16
CA LEU A 73 -1.06 -0.30 6.86
C LEU A 73 -0.25 0.44 7.93
N ARG A 74 -0.52 0.17 9.22
CA ARG A 74 0.25 0.74 10.32
C ARG A 74 1.75 0.41 10.27
N VAL A 75 2.12 -0.82 9.90
CA VAL A 75 3.54 -1.21 9.75
C VAL A 75 4.17 -0.49 8.57
N LEU A 76 3.48 -0.43 7.42
CA LEU A 76 3.99 0.20 6.21
C LEU A 76 4.10 1.72 6.32
N SER A 77 3.13 2.39 6.95
CA SER A 77 3.18 3.84 7.21
C SER A 77 4.42 4.24 8.03
N LYS A 78 4.80 3.40 9.00
CA LYS A 78 6.04 3.59 9.77
C LYS A 78 7.29 3.39 8.93
N LEU A 79 7.31 2.39 8.04
CA LEU A 79 8.44 2.19 7.13
C LEU A 79 8.66 3.40 6.21
N ARG A 80 7.57 4.03 5.77
CA ARG A 80 7.63 5.28 4.99
C ARG A 80 7.98 6.52 5.82
N LYS A 81 8.02 6.41 7.16
CA LYS A 81 8.23 7.52 8.10
C LYS A 81 7.18 8.63 7.95
N LEU A 82 5.93 8.25 7.68
CA LEU A 82 4.81 9.20 7.62
C LEU A 82 4.51 9.80 9.00
N ASP A 83 4.97 9.15 10.06
CA ASP A 83 5.03 9.65 11.42
C ASP A 83 6.23 10.60 11.56
N GLY A 84 6.06 11.86 11.18
CA GLY A 84 7.07 12.92 11.32
C GLY A 84 7.56 13.20 12.76
N SER A 85 7.36 12.28 13.70
CA SER A 85 7.74 12.36 15.11
C SER A 85 7.83 11.00 15.80
N GLY A 86 8.07 9.88 15.11
CA GLY A 86 8.26 8.57 15.77
C GLY A 86 7.13 8.11 16.71
N GLN A 87 5.95 8.74 16.62
CA GLN A 87 4.76 8.36 17.35
C GLN A 87 3.77 7.66 16.42
N PRO A 88 3.12 6.58 16.88
CA PRO A 88 2.15 5.86 16.07
C PRO A 88 0.97 6.76 15.71
N PHE A 89 0.57 6.76 14.44
CA PHE A 89 -0.76 7.22 14.05
C PHE A 89 -1.80 6.56 14.95
N LYS A 90 -2.58 7.39 15.64
CA LYS A 90 -3.77 6.96 16.39
C LYS A 90 -4.87 6.71 15.35
N ILE A 91 -4.86 5.50 14.80
CA ILE A 91 -5.99 4.92 14.08
C ILE A 91 -6.85 4.21 15.12
#